data_AF-A0A0F4QEE5-F1
#
_entry.id   AF-A0A0F4QEE5-F1
#
_cell.length_a   1.000
_cell.length_b   1.000
_cell.length_c   1.000
_cell.angle_alpha   90.00
_cell.angle_beta   90.00
_cell.angle_gamma   90.00
#
_symmetry.space_group_name_H-M   'P 1'
#
loop_
_entity.id
_entity.type
_entity.pdbx_description
1 polymer ?
#
loop_
_entity_poly.entity_id
_entity_poly.type
_entity_poly.pdbx_seq_one_letter_code
_entity_poly.pdbx_strand_id
1 'polypeptide(L)' 'MKQYSVVRIKSLNKEFQHSEQSFGSRAPQIGDVGTIIDVYDDCLEIECSDEKGVTLWLELFEPNDADLELLYI' A
#
# COMPACT_ATOMS: atom_id res chain seq x y z
N MET A 1 0.30 13.30 -0.66
CA MET A 1 0.25 12.42 -1.85
C MET A 1 -1.16 12.47 -2.41
N LYS A 2 -1.42 12.05 -3.64
CA LYS A 2 -2.79 12.06 -4.20
C LYS A 2 -3.12 10.74 -4.87
N GLN A 3 -4.39 10.55 -5.22
CA GLN A 3 -4.81 9.42 -6.05
C GLN A 3 -3.91 9.27 -7.29
N TYR A 4 -3.55 8.03 -7.59
CA TYR A 4 -2.63 7.55 -8.62
C TYR A 4 -1.15 7.89 -8.43
N SER A 5 -0.77 8.53 -7.31
CA SER A 5 0.64 8.62 -6.94
C SER A 5 1.20 7.24 -6.63
N VAL A 6 2.43 6.97 -7.05
CA VAL A 6 3.14 5.73 -6.73
C VAL A 6 4.13 5.95 -5.62
N VAL A 7 4.07 5.06 -4.63
CA VAL A 7 4.82 5.16 -3.38
C VAL A 7 5.56 3.88 -3.08
N ARG A 8 6.68 3.98 -2.36
CA ARG A 8 7.41 2.85 -1.79
C ARG A 8 7.24 2.82 -0.27
N ILE A 9 6.99 1.64 0.29
CA ILE A 9 6.99 1.42 1.74
C ILE A 9 8.44 1.44 2.26
N LYS A 10 8.76 2.41 3.13
CA LYS A 10 10.08 2.54 3.77
C LYS A 10 10.14 1.87 5.14
N SER A 11 9.05 1.93 5.89
CA SER A 11 8.88 1.32 7.20
C SER A 11 7.42 0.90 7.37
N LEU A 12 7.18 -0.05 8.27
CA LEU A 12 5.84 -0.42 8.74
C LEU A 12 5.85 -0.27 10.26
N ASN A 13 4.97 0.58 10.77
CA ASN A 13 4.87 0.90 12.19
C ASN A 13 3.77 0.08 12.89
N LYS A 14 3.03 -0.73 12.12
CA LYS A 14 2.13 -1.78 12.60
C LYS A 14 2.35 -3.07 11.85
N GLU A 15 1.85 -4.17 12.43
CA GLU A 15 1.81 -5.45 11.74
C GLU A 15 0.56 -5.52 10.86
N PHE A 16 0.76 -5.76 9.56
CA PHE A 16 -0.30 -6.08 8.63
C PHE A 16 -0.41 -7.60 8.53
N GLN A 17 -1.61 -8.15 8.72
CA GLN A 17 -1.85 -9.59 8.66
C GLN A 17 -2.67 -9.94 7.42
N HIS A 18 -2.19 -10.94 6.68
CA HIS A 18 -2.92 -11.53 5.57
C HIS A 18 -3.82 -12.67 6.08
N SER A 19 -5.09 -12.64 5.70
CA SER A 19 -6.09 -13.66 6.02
C SER A 19 -6.89 -14.04 4.77
N GLU A 20 -7.76 -15.05 4.86
CA GLU A 20 -8.65 -15.43 3.75
C GLU A 20 -9.60 -14.31 3.30
N GLN A 21 -9.78 -13.26 4.12
CA GLN A 21 -10.60 -12.09 3.80
C GLN A 21 -9.77 -10.93 3.21
N SER A 22 -8.44 -11.04 3.23
CA SER A 22 -7.55 -10.03 2.65
C SER A 22 -7.57 -10.11 1.13
N PHE A 23 -7.40 -8.97 0.47
CA PHE A 23 -7.18 -8.94 -0.97
C PHE A 23 -5.71 -9.27 -1.31
N GLY A 24 -5.50 -10.04 -2.36
CA GLY A 24 -4.17 -10.41 -2.85
C GLY A 24 -3.64 -11.72 -2.26
N SER A 25 -2.32 -11.86 -2.19
CA SER A 25 -1.64 -13.12 -1.84
C SER A 25 -0.72 -13.03 -0.62
N ARG A 26 -0.48 -11.83 -0.09
CA ARG A 26 0.37 -11.59 1.08
C ARG A 26 0.04 -10.26 1.74
N ALA A 27 0.66 -9.97 2.87
CA ALA A 27 0.60 -8.65 3.51
C ALA A 27 1.61 -7.66 2.87
N PRO A 28 1.42 -6.34 3.08
CA PRO A 28 2.44 -5.33 2.81
C PRO A 28 3.79 -5.63 3.47
N GLN A 29 4.88 -5.34 2.77
CA GLN A 29 6.25 -5.45 3.30
C GLN A 29 7.10 -4.24 2.91
N ILE A 30 8.17 -3.99 3.67
CA ILE A 30 9.14 -2.94 3.37
C ILE A 30 9.73 -3.17 1.97
N GLY A 31 9.82 -2.10 1.18
CA GLY A 31 10.34 -2.12 -0.19
C GLY A 31 9.27 -2.32 -1.26
N ASP A 32 8.05 -2.73 -0.88
CA ASP A 32 6.93 -2.79 -1.83
C ASP A 32 6.67 -1.42 -2.45
N VAL A 33 6.30 -1.45 -3.73
CA VAL A 33 5.87 -0.28 -4.49
C VAL A 33 4.40 -0.45 -4.83
N GLY A 34 3.59 0.52 -4.42
CA GLY A 34 2.15 0.50 -4.60
C GLY A 34 1.63 1.82 -5.16
N THR A 35 0.44 1.76 -5.75
CA THR A 35 -0.29 2.92 -6.27
C THR A 35 -1.37 3.30 -5.28
N ILE A 36 -1.47 4.59 -4.93
CA ILE A 36 -2.61 5.10 -4.14
C ILE A 36 -3.84 5.06 -5.03
N ILE A 37 -4.78 4.16 -4.76
CA ILE A 37 -6.02 4.02 -5.55
C ILE A 37 -7.13 4.93 -5.04
N ASP A 38 -7.10 5.31 -3.75
CA ASP A 38 -8.02 6.29 -3.18
C ASP A 38 -7.41 7.00 -1.96
N VAL A 39 -7.98 8.16 -1.60
CA VAL A 39 -7.58 8.99 -0.45
C VAL A 39 -8.81 9.33 0.37
N TYR A 40 -8.85 8.86 1.61
CA TYR A 40 -9.95 9.08 2.55
C TYR A 40 -9.46 9.94 3.72
N ASP A 41 -9.82 11.23 3.75
CA ASP A 41 -9.26 12.19 4.71
C ASP A 41 -7.72 12.14 4.72
N ASP A 42 -7.12 11.61 5.79
CA ASP A 42 -5.66 11.43 5.94
C ASP A 42 -5.19 9.99 5.68
N CYS A 43 -6.11 9.07 5.37
CA CYS A 43 -5.81 7.67 5.07
C CYS A 43 -5.63 7.44 3.57
N LEU A 44 -4.78 6.46 3.22
CA LEU A 44 -4.44 6.12 1.85
C LEU A 44 -4.81 4.66 1.59
N GLU A 45 -5.64 4.41 0.59
CA GLU A 45 -5.85 3.04 0.09
C GLU A 45 -4.85 2.76 -1.03
N ILE A 46 -4.02 1.76 -0.82
CA ILE A 46 -2.84 1.48 -1.65
C ILE A 46 -2.95 0.06 -2.20
N GLU A 47 -2.74 -0.08 -3.50
CA GLU A 47 -2.63 -1.37 -4.17
C GLU A 47 -1.17 -1.63 -4.57
N CYS A 48 -0.63 -2.80 -4.21
CA CYS A 48 0.62 -3.30 -4.78
C CYS A 48 0.32 -4.48 -5.69
N SER A 49 0.89 -4.44 -6.89
CA SER A 49 0.71 -5.48 -7.90
C SER A 49 2.05 -5.97 -8.43
N ASP A 50 2.10 -7.21 -8.89
CA ASP A 50 3.28 -7.75 -9.55
C ASP A 50 3.46 -7.19 -10.97
N GLU A 51 4.55 -7.60 -11.63
CA GLU A 51 4.89 -7.21 -13.00
C GLU A 51 3.84 -7.62 -14.07
N LYS A 52 2.89 -8.48 -13.71
CA LYS A 52 1.79 -8.93 -14.58
C LYS A 52 0.47 -8.23 -14.25
N GLY A 53 0.48 -7.29 -13.30
CA GLY A 53 -0.71 -6.58 -12.84
C GLY A 53 -1.58 -7.39 -11.88
N VAL A 54 -1.07 -8.47 -11.29
CA VAL A 54 -1.80 -9.22 -10.26
C VAL A 54 -1.61 -8.54 -8.92
N THR A 55 -2.71 -8.20 -8.25
CA THR A 55 -2.71 -7.60 -6.91
C THR A 55 -2.04 -8.55 -5.90
N LEU A 56 -0.95 -8.09 -5.29
CA LEU A 56 -0.26 -8.75 -4.18
C LEU A 56 -0.92 -8.42 -2.85
N TRP A 57 -1.38 -7.18 -2.68
CA TRP A 57 -2.21 -6.72 -1.57
C TRP A 57 -2.92 -5.41 -1.93
N LEU A 58 -4.05 -5.17 -1.25
CA LEU A 58 -4.78 -3.91 -1.25
C LEU A 58 -5.13 -3.59 0.20
N GLU A 59 -4.63 -2.47 0.72
CA GLU A 59 -4.73 -2.14 2.14
C GLU A 59 -4.96 -0.64 2.38
N LEU A 60 -5.66 -0.33 3.46
CA LEU A 60 -5.83 1.02 3.98
C LEU A 60 -4.71 1.34 4.97
N PHE A 61 -3.98 2.41 4.69
CA PHE A 61 -2.94 2.96 5.55
C PHE A 61 -3.45 4.21 6.25
N GLU A 62 -3.50 4.16 7.58
CA GLU A 62 -3.65 5.34 8.42
C GLU A 62 -2.33 6.16 8.44
N PRO A 63 -2.36 7.45 8.82
CA PRO A 63 -1.20 8.34 8.74
C PRO A 63 0.10 7.86 9.40
N ASN A 64 -0.01 6.98 10.39
CA ASN A 64 1.14 6.50 11.17
C ASN A 64 1.47 5.04 10.91
N ASP A 65 0.76 4.34 10.02
CA ASP A 65 0.95 2.90 9.80
C ASP A 65 2.25 2.57 9.08
N ALA A 66 2.77 3.50 8.28
CA ALA A 66 3.96 3.32 7.47
C ALA A 66 4.60 4.65 7.09
N ASP A 67 5.92 4.68 6.93
CA ASP A 67 6.58 5.75 6.18
C ASP A 67 6.57 5.43 4.69
N LEU A 68 6.02 6.34 3.88
CA LEU A 68 5.89 6.19 2.43
C LEU A 68 6.79 7.18 1.69
N GLU A 69 7.58 6.67 0.74
CA GLU A 69 8.40 7.46 -0.18
C GLU A 69 7.65 7.65 -1.50
N LEU A 70 7.33 8.89 -1.88
CA LEU A 70 6.75 9.20 -3.18
C LEU A 70 7.78 8.99 -4.30
N LEU A 71 7.45 8.17 -5.30
CA LEU A 71 8.31 7.91 -6.46
C LEU A 71 7.91 8.74 -7.68
N TYR A 72 6.61 8.80 -8.00
CA TYR A 72 6.07 9.57 -9.12
C TYR A 72 4.57 9.86 -8.94
N ILE A 73 4.06 10.81 -9.73
CA ILE A 73 2.70 11.35 -9.70
C ILE A 73 2.01 11.11 -11.04
#